data_AF-A0A914THJ1-F1
#
_entry.id   AF-A0A914THJ1-F1
#
_cell.length_a   1.000
_cell.length_b   1.000
_cell.length_c   1.000
_cell.angle_alpha   90.00
_cell.angle_beta   90.00
_cell.angle_gamma   90.00
#
_symmetry.space_group_name_H-M   'P 1'
#
loop_
_entity.id
_entity.type
_entity.pdbx_description
1 polymer ?
#
loop_
_entity_poly.entity_id
_entity_poly.type
_entity_poly.pdbx_seq_one_letter_code
_entity_poly.pdbx_strand_id
1 'polypeptide(L)'
;MVAMDEDDVKLKILYNKQALVVYCKPPLKLDAFYQRLREACKMPPTQPITAKWVDPEDDPCTISSQPELEEALRLYKECQDDELRVHVFMGLPLNPGAPCQGEDKSIYRRGARRWKNKFYHVNGHRFQAKRLNQRTECTICHDYMWGLGRSGFRCVDCGMCVHKKCHRLVRRPCTTESLTPLYPTNIPQPPITTSTTTTSSIPTVTPEYVNGDHHLRNENEIEANGRIEPIILEDKQRWQVSIDDFNLLTIIGRGSYAKVVQAEHKVTKQIYAIKIIKKEMFNEDEESDWVQTEKSVFETASNHPFLVGLHSCFQTPSRLFFVIEFIPGGDLMYHMQRQRKLPEDHARFYSAEIILALHFLHTRGIIYRDLKLDNVLIDADGHIKLTDYGMCKENIGPTDTTQTFCGTPNYIAPEILRGEAYGFSVDWWALGVLLYEMLAGRSPFNIPAEGDNDQNSEDILFQYILEKPIRIPRTLSVRAAGILKAFMNKEPSERLGCKEDLDEALEDMKNNTFFKNAIDWDLLEGRQIAPPYNPNVESDRDLQHFDQQFTQEPPQLTPDEPSVLGTIDQTQFEGFEYVNPLMMSKEDTV
;
A
#
# COMPACT_ATOMS: atom_id res chain seq x y z
N MET A 1 -19.65 5.04 -37.35
CA MET A 1 -18.28 5.18 -36.81
C MET A 1 -17.63 6.32 -37.57
N VAL A 2 -17.48 7.49 -36.93
CA VAL A 2 -16.75 8.62 -37.52
C VAL A 2 -15.26 8.36 -37.23
N ALA A 3 -14.43 8.43 -38.28
CA ALA A 3 -13.00 8.21 -38.21
C ALA A 3 -12.34 9.09 -37.13
N MET A 4 -11.41 8.51 -36.38
CA MET A 4 -10.53 9.23 -35.48
C MET A 4 -9.57 10.05 -36.35
N ASP A 5 -9.52 11.38 -36.18
CA ASP A 5 -8.45 12.19 -36.77
C ASP A 5 -7.13 11.75 -36.09
N GLU A 6 -6.33 10.95 -36.79
CA GLU A 6 -4.99 10.48 -36.39
C GLU A 6 -3.94 11.60 -36.36
N ASP A 7 -4.30 12.81 -36.82
CA ASP A 7 -3.37 13.94 -37.01
C ASP A 7 -3.31 14.94 -35.84
N ASP A 8 -4.10 14.77 -34.77
CA ASP A 8 -4.06 15.67 -33.61
C ASP A 8 -2.74 15.53 -32.83
N VAL A 9 -2.10 16.65 -32.51
CA VAL A 9 -0.94 16.68 -31.61
C VAL A 9 -1.42 16.58 -30.17
N LYS A 10 -0.98 15.54 -29.46
CA LYS A 10 -1.26 15.36 -28.03
C LYS A 10 -0.21 16.10 -27.21
N LEU A 11 -0.61 17.19 -26.56
CA LEU A 11 0.26 17.96 -25.68
C LEU A 11 0.05 17.53 -24.23
N LYS A 12 1.15 17.22 -23.53
CA LYS A 12 1.15 17.04 -22.08
C LYS A 12 1.84 18.22 -21.41
N ILE A 13 1.03 19.06 -20.79
CA ILE A 13 1.41 20.29 -20.14
C ILE A 13 1.70 20.01 -18.67
N LEU A 14 2.89 20.36 -18.20
CA LEU A 14 3.33 20.20 -16.83
C LEU A 14 3.36 21.57 -16.16
N TYR A 15 2.47 21.77 -15.19
CA TYR A 15 2.31 23.04 -14.49
C TYR A 15 1.88 22.81 -13.04
N ASN A 16 2.51 23.51 -12.09
CA ASN A 16 2.16 23.47 -10.66
C ASN A 16 1.97 22.05 -10.08
N LYS A 17 2.91 21.13 -10.35
CA LYS A 17 2.86 19.70 -9.96
C LYS A 17 1.67 18.89 -10.54
N GLN A 18 0.99 19.40 -11.57
CA GLN A 18 -0.08 18.72 -12.30
C GLN A 18 0.35 18.39 -13.73
N ALA A 19 -0.27 17.36 -14.32
CA ALA A 19 -0.12 17.02 -15.73
C ALA A 19 -1.45 17.19 -16.46
N LEU A 20 -1.50 18.07 -17.44
CA LEU A 20 -2.70 18.43 -18.18
C LEU A 20 -2.53 17.97 -19.63
N VAL A 21 -3.41 17.11 -20.12
CA VAL A 21 -3.38 16.60 -21.49
C VAL A 21 -4.43 17.33 -22.31
N VAL A 22 -3.99 17.94 -23.42
CA VAL A 22 -4.83 18.60 -24.42
C VAL A 22 -4.50 18.08 -25.82
N TYR A 23 -5.43 18.25 -26.76
CA TYR A 23 -5.28 17.83 -28.15
C TYR A 23 -5.38 19.05 -29.06
N CYS A 24 -4.42 19.23 -29.96
CA CYS A 24 -4.29 20.39 -30.81
C CYS A 24 -4.23 19.98 -32.29
N LYS A 25 -5.06 20.62 -33.13
CA LYS A 25 -5.07 20.39 -34.58
C LYS A 25 -3.91 21.13 -35.26
N PRO A 26 -3.07 20.46 -36.06
CA PRO A 26 -2.11 21.13 -36.93
C PRO A 26 -2.80 21.90 -38.08
N PRO A 27 -2.16 22.94 -38.66
CA PRO A 27 -0.91 23.55 -38.22
C PRO A 27 -1.10 24.40 -36.96
N LEU A 28 -0.22 24.26 -35.97
CA LEU A 28 -0.30 24.99 -34.72
C LEU A 28 0.54 26.27 -34.79
N LYS A 29 -0.14 27.42 -34.80
CA LYS A 29 0.54 28.73 -34.71
C LYS A 29 0.97 29.01 -33.27
N LEU A 30 2.08 29.73 -33.09
CA LEU A 30 2.66 30.06 -31.79
C LEU A 30 1.64 30.72 -30.84
N ASP A 31 0.89 31.72 -31.32
CA ASP A 31 -0.11 32.41 -30.50
C ASP A 31 -1.21 31.45 -30.01
N ALA A 32 -1.67 30.56 -30.90
CA ALA A 32 -2.67 29.55 -30.56
C ALA A 32 -2.11 28.51 -29.59
N PHE A 33 -0.85 28.11 -29.73
CA PHE A 33 -0.16 27.23 -28.79
C PHE A 33 -0.11 27.85 -27.39
N TYR A 34 0.38 29.09 -27.27
CA TYR A 34 0.45 29.79 -25.99
C TYR A 34 -0.93 30.05 -25.38
N GLN A 35 -1.93 30.36 -26.21
CA GLN A 35 -3.31 30.49 -25.75
C GLN A 35 -3.80 29.18 -25.14
N ARG A 36 -3.54 28.03 -25.78
CA ARG A 36 -3.92 26.70 -25.27
C ARG A 36 -3.22 26.36 -23.96
N LEU A 37 -1.94 26.70 -23.81
CA LEU A 37 -1.21 26.51 -22.55
C LEU A 37 -1.87 27.30 -21.42
N ARG A 38 -2.22 28.58 -21.65
CA ARG A 38 -2.89 29.43 -20.66
C ARG A 38 -4.28 28.91 -20.31
N GLU A 39 -5.08 28.55 -21.31
CA GLU A 39 -6.42 27.98 -21.11
C GLU A 39 -6.36 26.70 -20.27
N ALA A 40 -5.47 25.77 -20.60
CA ALA A 40 -5.30 24.52 -19.85
C ALA A 40 -4.88 24.78 -18.40
N CYS A 41 -3.97 25.73 -18.18
CA CYS A 41 -3.48 26.11 -16.87
C CYS A 41 -4.42 27.07 -16.11
N LYS A 42 -5.61 27.40 -16.67
CA LYS A 42 -6.57 28.37 -16.12
C LYS A 42 -5.97 29.74 -15.83
N MET A 43 -5.11 30.22 -16.72
CA MET A 43 -4.45 31.52 -16.62
C MET A 43 -5.17 32.59 -17.45
N PRO A 44 -5.06 33.88 -17.08
CA PRO A 44 -5.51 34.99 -17.92
C PRO A 44 -4.85 34.95 -19.31
N PRO A 45 -5.54 35.32 -20.40
CA PRO A 45 -4.99 35.26 -21.76
C PRO A 45 -3.70 36.06 -21.97
N THR A 46 -3.49 37.12 -21.19
CA THR A 46 -2.33 38.01 -21.25
C THR A 46 -1.23 37.64 -20.25
N GLN A 47 -1.41 36.59 -19.44
CA GLN A 47 -0.43 36.17 -18.44
C GLN A 47 0.89 35.80 -19.13
N PRO A 48 2.02 36.44 -18.78
CA PRO A 48 3.34 36.03 -19.26
C PRO A 48 3.67 34.64 -18.74
N ILE A 49 4.05 33.75 -19.65
CA ILE A 49 4.47 32.38 -19.37
C ILE A 49 5.68 32.01 -20.24
N THR A 50 6.50 31.09 -19.75
CA THR A 50 7.57 30.46 -20.52
C THR A 50 7.22 29.00 -20.75
N ALA A 51 7.27 28.55 -22.01
CA ALA A 51 7.06 27.16 -22.38
C ALA A 51 8.40 26.51 -22.72
N LYS A 52 8.76 25.43 -22.01
CA LYS A 52 9.96 24.63 -22.30
C LYS A 52 9.58 23.19 -22.63
N TRP A 53 10.26 22.59 -23.59
CA TRP A 53 10.17 21.17 -23.90
C TRP A 53 11.57 20.54 -23.78
N VAL A 54 11.65 19.21 -23.76
CA VAL A 54 12.93 18.50 -23.73
C VAL A 54 13.12 17.85 -25.08
N ASP A 55 14.24 18.15 -25.72
CA ASP A 55 14.57 17.59 -27.02
C ASP A 55 15.06 16.12 -26.92
N PRO A 56 15.30 15.43 -28.04
CA PRO A 56 15.79 14.05 -28.01
C PRO A 56 17.12 13.87 -27.29
N GLU A 57 17.95 14.91 -27.19
CA GLU A 57 19.27 14.93 -26.54
C GLU A 57 19.20 15.23 -25.02
N ASP A 58 17.98 15.30 -24.47
CA ASP A 58 17.72 15.61 -23.05
C ASP A 58 17.95 17.07 -22.63
N ASP A 59 18.02 17.99 -23.59
CA ASP A 59 18.21 19.41 -23.32
C ASP A 59 16.87 20.17 -23.22
N PRO A 60 16.68 21.00 -22.18
CA PRO A 60 15.47 21.81 -22.03
C PRO A 60 15.49 23.02 -22.97
N CYS A 61 14.73 22.94 -24.05
CA CYS A 61 14.59 24.01 -25.06
C CYS A 61 13.38 24.89 -24.78
N THR A 62 13.50 26.20 -24.99
CA THR A 62 12.37 27.14 -24.89
C THR A 62 11.65 27.26 -26.23
N ILE A 63 10.32 27.26 -26.23
CA ILE A 63 9.50 27.51 -27.41
C ILE A 63 9.10 28.99 -27.41
N SER A 64 9.91 29.86 -27.97
CA SER A 64 9.72 31.32 -27.98
C SER A 64 9.32 31.89 -29.34
N SER A 65 9.48 31.11 -30.41
CA SER A 65 9.24 31.51 -31.80
C SER A 65 8.51 30.43 -32.60
N GLN A 66 7.91 30.81 -33.73
CA GLN A 66 7.22 29.88 -34.63
C GLN A 66 8.16 28.77 -35.16
N PRO A 67 9.42 29.04 -35.58
CA PRO A 67 10.35 27.99 -35.99
C PRO A 67 10.69 26.99 -34.88
N GLU A 68 10.84 27.43 -33.63
CA GLU A 68 11.11 26.52 -32.49
C GLU A 68 9.92 25.60 -32.21
N LEU A 69 8.69 26.11 -32.34
CA LEU A 69 7.49 25.28 -32.21
C LEU A 69 7.40 24.26 -33.35
N GLU A 70 7.69 24.66 -34.58
CA GLU A 70 7.69 23.77 -35.75
C GLU A 70 8.75 22.68 -35.62
N GLU A 71 9.94 23.02 -35.13
CA GLU A 71 11.02 22.06 -34.90
C GLU A 71 10.67 21.07 -33.77
N ALA A 72 10.10 21.54 -32.66
CA ALA A 72 9.62 20.67 -31.59
C ALA A 72 8.55 19.68 -32.09
N LEU A 73 7.62 20.15 -32.92
CA LEU A 73 6.60 19.31 -33.54
C LEU A 73 7.17 18.34 -34.57
N ARG A 74 8.23 18.71 -35.28
CA ARG A 74 8.94 17.86 -36.25
C ARG A 74 9.65 16.72 -35.54
N LEU A 75 10.44 17.02 -34.51
CA LEU A 75 11.20 16.05 -33.72
C LEU A 75 10.27 15.10 -32.96
N TYR A 76 9.18 15.61 -32.37
CA TYR A 76 8.11 14.80 -31.78
C TYR A 76 7.58 13.72 -32.74
N LYS A 77 7.36 14.07 -34.01
CA LYS A 77 6.88 13.13 -35.03
C LYS A 77 7.97 12.15 -35.48
N GLU A 78 9.20 12.61 -35.63
CA GLU A 78 10.34 11.79 -36.07
C GLU A 78 10.71 10.73 -35.03
N CYS A 79 10.67 11.09 -33.74
CA CYS A 79 10.93 10.18 -32.62
C CYS A 79 9.76 9.23 -32.30
N GLN A 80 8.62 9.34 -33.00
CA GLN A 80 7.40 8.56 -32.76
C GLN A 80 6.89 8.66 -31.31
N ASP A 81 7.01 9.84 -30.70
CA ASP A 81 6.55 10.04 -29.32
C ASP A 81 5.01 10.04 -29.23
N ASP A 82 4.48 9.45 -28.15
CA ASP A 82 3.03 9.39 -27.86
C ASP A 82 2.42 10.74 -27.42
N GLU A 83 3.25 11.70 -27.00
CA GLU A 83 2.85 13.05 -26.56
C GLU A 83 4.03 14.02 -26.54
N LEU A 84 3.81 15.27 -26.98
CA LEU A 84 4.78 16.35 -26.81
C LEU A 84 4.65 16.92 -25.38
N ARG A 85 5.71 16.79 -24.58
CA ARG A 85 5.75 17.26 -23.19
C ARG A 85 6.23 18.70 -23.12
N VAL A 86 5.43 19.55 -22.46
CA VAL A 86 5.70 20.98 -22.32
C VAL A 86 5.61 21.37 -20.85
N HIS A 87 6.70 21.88 -20.29
CA HIS A 87 6.76 22.49 -18.97
C HIS A 87 6.39 23.97 -19.08
N VAL A 88 5.44 24.41 -18.27
CA VAL A 88 4.99 25.81 -18.23
C VAL A 88 5.48 26.45 -16.94
N PHE A 89 6.12 27.60 -17.07
CA PHE A 89 6.59 28.42 -15.96
C PHE A 89 5.91 29.79 -15.99
N MET A 90 5.66 30.35 -14.81
CA MET A 90 5.10 31.68 -14.68
C MET A 90 6.15 32.75 -14.97
N GLY A 91 5.79 33.74 -15.77
CA GLY A 91 6.69 34.84 -16.12
C GLY A 91 7.72 34.48 -17.21
N LEU A 92 8.64 35.40 -17.43
CA LEU A 92 9.79 35.24 -18.30
C LEU A 92 11.05 35.00 -17.44
N PRO A 93 12.05 34.25 -17.92
CA PRO A 93 13.31 34.12 -17.20
C PRO A 93 13.99 35.50 -17.06
N LEU A 94 14.79 35.66 -16.01
CA LEU A 94 15.50 36.91 -15.71
C LEU A 94 16.42 37.36 -16.85
N ASN A 95 17.05 36.39 -17.53
CA ASN A 95 17.89 36.59 -18.71
C ASN A 95 17.61 35.49 -19.74
N PRO A 96 17.85 35.72 -21.04
CA PRO A 96 17.81 34.66 -22.06
C PRO A 96 18.71 33.48 -21.66
N GLY A 97 18.18 32.25 -21.72
CA GLY A 97 18.91 31.02 -21.35
C GLY A 97 18.99 30.72 -19.84
N ALA A 98 18.52 31.62 -18.96
CA ALA A 98 18.46 31.36 -17.52
C ALA A 98 17.29 30.42 -17.15
N PRO A 99 17.37 29.70 -16.01
CA PRO A 99 16.23 28.95 -15.49
C PRO A 99 15.10 29.89 -15.06
N CYS A 100 13.86 29.44 -15.26
CA CYS A 100 12.66 30.10 -14.77
C CYS A 100 12.54 29.94 -13.24
N GLN A 101 11.73 30.80 -12.61
CA GLN A 101 11.47 30.69 -11.17
C GLN A 101 10.78 29.34 -10.85
N GLY A 102 11.41 28.54 -9.98
CA GLY A 102 10.94 27.19 -9.65
C GLY A 102 11.36 26.09 -10.64
N GLU A 103 12.22 26.41 -11.61
CA GLU A 103 12.84 25.43 -12.50
C GLU A 103 14.04 24.77 -11.82
N ASP A 104 14.03 23.44 -11.75
CA ASP A 104 15.14 22.60 -11.28
C ASP A 104 15.43 21.56 -12.37
N LYS A 105 16.70 21.27 -12.67
CA LYS A 105 17.10 20.27 -13.68
C LYS A 105 16.48 18.90 -13.43
N SER A 106 16.16 18.57 -12.17
CA SER A 106 15.53 17.31 -11.83
C SER A 106 14.11 17.12 -12.41
N ILE A 107 13.42 18.19 -12.81
CA ILE A 107 12.07 18.12 -13.38
C ILE A 107 12.04 17.50 -14.78
N TYR A 108 13.19 17.51 -15.48
CA TYR A 108 13.35 17.01 -16.85
C TYR A 108 13.79 15.54 -16.89
N ARG A 109 14.12 14.91 -15.75
CA ARG A 109 14.53 13.50 -15.69
C ARG A 109 13.47 12.58 -16.31
N ARG A 110 13.89 11.80 -17.32
CA ARG A 110 13.07 10.72 -17.90
C ARG A 110 12.92 9.59 -16.86
N GLY A 111 11.69 9.32 -16.46
CA GLY A 111 11.30 8.25 -15.53
C GLY A 111 9.78 8.23 -15.32
N ALA A 112 9.22 7.08 -14.97
CA ALA A 112 7.77 6.90 -14.81
C ALA A 112 7.20 7.60 -13.56
N ARG A 113 7.20 8.93 -13.55
CA ARG A 113 6.46 9.72 -12.55
C ARG A 113 4.97 9.48 -12.74
N ARG A 114 4.35 8.79 -11.77
CA ARG A 114 2.89 8.64 -11.70
C ARG A 114 2.29 9.96 -11.20
N TRP A 115 1.71 10.73 -12.11
CA TRP A 115 1.05 11.99 -11.77
C TRP A 115 -0.30 11.71 -11.09
N LYS A 116 -0.38 11.82 -9.75
CA LYS A 116 -1.64 11.72 -8.99
C LYS A 116 -2.70 12.69 -9.58
N ASN A 117 -2.28 13.88 -10.02
CA ASN A 117 -3.11 14.93 -10.63
C ASN A 117 -2.94 15.03 -12.17
N LYS A 118 -3.21 13.93 -12.90
CA LYS A 118 -3.26 13.93 -14.37
C LYS A 118 -4.69 14.15 -14.88
N PHE A 119 -4.91 15.22 -15.64
CA PHE A 119 -6.22 15.59 -16.19
C PHE A 119 -6.21 15.63 -17.72
N TYR A 120 -7.21 15.05 -18.36
CA TYR A 120 -7.44 15.09 -19.80
C TYR A 120 -8.57 16.08 -20.09
N HIS A 121 -8.26 17.16 -20.82
CA HIS A 121 -9.23 18.21 -21.11
C HIS A 121 -9.94 17.96 -22.44
N VAL A 122 -11.27 17.85 -22.40
CA VAL A 122 -12.10 17.71 -23.61
C VAL A 122 -13.38 18.52 -23.45
N ASN A 123 -13.63 19.50 -24.32
CA ASN A 123 -14.85 20.33 -24.31
C ASN A 123 -15.25 20.87 -22.92
N GLY A 124 -14.26 21.35 -22.16
CA GLY A 124 -14.45 21.90 -20.80
C GLY A 124 -14.48 20.87 -19.67
N HIS A 125 -14.50 19.57 -19.97
CA HIS A 125 -14.39 18.51 -18.96
C HIS A 125 -12.95 18.27 -18.55
N ARG A 126 -12.71 18.05 -17.26
CA ARG A 126 -11.42 17.60 -16.72
C ARG A 126 -11.52 16.13 -16.33
N PHE A 127 -11.17 15.26 -17.26
CA PHE A 127 -11.24 13.82 -17.05
C PHE A 127 -10.01 13.31 -16.29
N GLN A 128 -10.24 12.54 -15.22
CA GLN A 128 -9.20 11.79 -14.53
C GLN A 128 -9.41 10.31 -14.77
N ALA A 129 -8.32 9.56 -14.97
CA ALA A 129 -8.41 8.11 -15.06
C ALA A 129 -8.86 7.56 -13.69
N LYS A 130 -9.97 6.83 -13.67
CA LYS A 130 -10.50 6.19 -12.47
C LYS A 130 -10.76 4.72 -12.74
N ARG A 131 -10.51 3.91 -11.71
CA ARG A 131 -11.08 2.56 -11.65
C ARG A 131 -12.52 2.74 -11.17
N LEU A 132 -13.46 2.35 -12.00
CA LEU A 132 -14.89 2.46 -11.70
C LEU A 132 -15.28 1.11 -11.07
N ASN A 133 -15.46 1.11 -9.76
CA ASN A 133 -15.71 -0.06 -8.90
C ASN A 133 -17.19 -0.51 -8.89
N GLN A 134 -18.04 0.13 -9.69
CA GLN A 134 -19.44 -0.24 -9.91
C GLN A 134 -19.70 -0.35 -11.41
N ARG A 135 -20.74 -1.10 -11.80
CA ARG A 135 -21.18 -1.29 -13.19
C ARG A 135 -21.58 0.06 -13.82
N THR A 136 -20.59 0.78 -14.35
CA THR A 136 -20.75 2.16 -14.79
C THR A 136 -20.88 2.21 -16.30
N GLU A 137 -22.00 2.74 -16.80
CA GLU A 137 -22.25 2.87 -18.23
C GLU A 137 -21.46 4.05 -18.83
N CYS A 138 -20.83 3.84 -19.98
CA CYS A 138 -20.16 4.91 -20.71
C CYS A 138 -21.20 5.83 -21.37
N THR A 139 -21.21 7.12 -21.02
CA THR A 139 -22.18 8.12 -21.55
C THR A 139 -22.14 8.28 -23.08
N ILE A 140 -21.09 7.78 -23.74
CA ILE A 140 -20.91 7.91 -25.20
C ILE A 140 -21.34 6.67 -25.97
N CYS A 141 -20.94 5.47 -25.52
CA CYS A 141 -21.18 4.24 -26.29
C CYS A 141 -22.20 3.31 -25.62
N HIS A 142 -22.71 3.69 -24.43
CA HIS A 142 -23.69 2.93 -23.65
C HIS A 142 -23.25 1.50 -23.26
N ASP A 143 -21.97 1.19 -23.46
CA ASP A 143 -21.36 -0.07 -23.01
C ASP A 143 -20.78 0.11 -21.61
N TYR A 144 -20.75 -0.98 -20.84
CA TYR A 144 -20.39 -0.97 -19.43
C TYR A 144 -18.88 -1.01 -19.22
N MET A 145 -18.39 -0.07 -18.41
CA MET A 145 -17.03 -0.05 -17.86
C MET A 145 -17.04 -0.84 -16.55
N TRP A 146 -16.62 -2.10 -16.61
CA TRP A 146 -16.49 -2.97 -15.43
C TRP A 146 -15.27 -3.89 -15.56
N GLY A 147 -14.67 -4.26 -14.42
CA GLY A 147 -13.54 -5.20 -14.35
C GLY A 147 -12.16 -4.58 -14.62
N LEU A 148 -11.11 -5.41 -14.45
CA LEU A 148 -9.72 -5.07 -14.74
C LEU A 148 -9.50 -4.64 -16.19
N GLY A 149 -8.58 -3.72 -16.40
CA GLY A 149 -8.23 -3.21 -17.73
C GLY A 149 -9.25 -2.21 -18.30
N ARG A 150 -10.53 -2.24 -17.88
CA ARG A 150 -11.56 -1.27 -18.31
C ARG A 150 -11.63 -0.05 -17.39
N SER A 151 -10.46 0.53 -17.12
CA SER A 151 -10.38 1.85 -16.48
C SER A 151 -11.04 2.90 -17.37
N GLY A 152 -11.91 3.71 -16.77
CA GLY A 152 -12.65 4.77 -17.43
C GLY A 152 -12.06 6.13 -17.11
N PHE A 153 -12.54 7.14 -17.81
CA PHE A 153 -12.33 8.53 -17.47
C PHE A 153 -13.58 9.04 -16.75
N ARG A 154 -13.39 9.66 -15.58
CA ARG A 154 -14.43 10.39 -14.86
C ARG A 154 -14.11 11.86 -14.84
N CYS A 155 -15.06 12.70 -15.27
CA CYS A 155 -14.92 14.14 -15.19
C CYS A 155 -14.99 14.56 -13.71
N VAL A 156 -13.99 15.29 -13.22
CA VAL A 156 -13.99 15.75 -11.82
C VAL A 156 -14.97 16.89 -11.57
N ASP A 157 -15.46 17.54 -12.63
CA ASP A 157 -16.38 18.68 -12.53
C ASP A 157 -17.86 18.26 -12.56
N CYS A 158 -18.27 17.41 -13.50
CA CYS A 158 -19.67 16.98 -13.65
C CYS A 158 -19.92 15.50 -13.37
N GLY A 159 -18.88 14.71 -13.08
CA GLY A 159 -19.00 13.29 -12.79
C GLY A 159 -19.23 12.38 -14.02
N MET A 160 -19.29 12.92 -15.24
CA MET A 160 -19.46 12.15 -16.48
C MET A 160 -18.42 11.03 -16.58
N CYS A 161 -18.87 9.81 -16.87
CA CYS A 161 -18.01 8.62 -17.02
C CYS A 161 -17.99 8.14 -18.47
N VAL A 162 -16.79 7.95 -19.03
CA VAL A 162 -16.60 7.52 -20.42
C VAL A 162 -15.42 6.55 -20.52
N HIS A 163 -15.42 5.64 -21.49
CA HIS A 163 -14.24 4.82 -21.77
C HIS A 163 -13.04 5.70 -22.13
N LYS A 164 -11.82 5.20 -21.88
CA LYS A 164 -10.57 5.82 -22.37
C LYS A 164 -10.61 6.09 -23.89
N LYS A 165 -11.15 5.17 -24.69
CA LYS A 165 -11.34 5.39 -26.14
C LYS A 165 -12.45 6.38 -26.49
N CYS A 166 -13.40 6.61 -25.58
CA CYS A 166 -14.59 7.43 -25.82
C CYS A 166 -14.44 8.89 -25.39
N HIS A 167 -13.49 9.26 -24.53
CA HIS A 167 -13.42 10.63 -24.00
C HIS A 167 -13.27 11.72 -25.06
N ARG A 168 -12.52 11.47 -26.14
CA ARG A 168 -12.38 12.42 -27.27
C ARG A 168 -13.68 12.61 -28.06
N LEU A 169 -14.66 11.72 -27.91
CA LEU A 169 -15.95 11.78 -28.59
C LEU A 169 -16.99 12.60 -27.83
N VAL A 170 -16.66 13.10 -26.63
CA VAL A 170 -17.55 13.93 -25.82
C VAL A 170 -17.76 15.28 -26.51
N ARG A 171 -18.94 15.50 -27.09
CA ARG A 171 -19.31 16.75 -27.78
C ARG A 171 -20.01 17.76 -26.87
N ARG A 172 -20.69 17.28 -25.83
CA ARG A 172 -21.45 18.13 -24.91
C ARG A 172 -20.47 18.88 -23.99
N PRO A 173 -20.56 20.23 -23.91
CA PRO A 173 -19.73 20.99 -23.00
C PRO A 173 -20.02 20.63 -21.54
N CYS A 174 -19.01 20.71 -20.68
CA CYS A 174 -19.19 20.46 -19.25
C CYS A 174 -20.09 21.54 -18.63
N THR A 175 -21.20 21.12 -17.99
CA THR A 175 -22.11 22.01 -17.25
C THR A 175 -21.92 21.75 -15.76
N THR A 176 -21.49 22.76 -15.00
CA THR A 176 -21.15 22.68 -13.57
C THR A 176 -22.37 22.69 -12.63
N GLU A 177 -23.50 22.11 -13.06
CA GLU A 177 -24.68 21.95 -12.19
C GLU A 177 -24.64 20.57 -11.52
N SER A 178 -24.42 20.59 -10.21
CA SER A 178 -24.40 19.44 -9.32
C SER A 178 -25.66 18.57 -9.49
N LEU A 179 -25.48 17.33 -9.94
CA LEU A 179 -26.53 16.31 -9.86
C LEU A 179 -26.56 15.73 -8.44
N THR A 180 -27.55 16.14 -7.66
CA THR A 180 -28.09 15.32 -6.57
C THR A 180 -28.60 13.98 -7.14
N PRO A 181 -28.46 12.86 -6.43
CA PRO A 181 -28.83 11.55 -6.97
C PRO A 181 -30.37 11.41 -7.03
N LEU A 182 -30.90 11.31 -8.25
CA LEU A 182 -32.29 10.91 -8.50
C LEU A 182 -32.41 9.38 -8.39
N TYR A 183 -32.93 8.89 -7.27
CA TYR A 183 -33.56 7.57 -7.21
C TYR A 183 -35.03 7.71 -7.64
N PRO A 184 -35.56 6.88 -8.56
CA PRO A 184 -36.99 6.84 -8.82
C PRO A 184 -37.68 6.02 -7.73
N THR A 185 -38.48 6.67 -6.90
CA THR A 185 -39.43 6.01 -5.99
C THR A 185 -40.78 5.91 -6.68
N ASN A 186 -41.23 4.68 -6.93
CA ASN A 186 -42.64 4.39 -7.21
C ASN A 186 -42.97 3.00 -6.64
N ILE A 187 -43.52 2.99 -5.43
CA ILE A 187 -44.35 1.91 -4.90
C ILE A 187 -45.59 2.58 -4.27
N PRO A 188 -46.83 2.12 -4.52
CA PRO A 188 -48.06 2.80 -4.10
C PRO A 188 -48.36 2.60 -2.60
N GLN A 189 -48.84 3.66 -1.95
CA GLN A 189 -49.35 3.64 -0.57
C GLN A 189 -50.82 3.18 -0.49
N PRO A 190 -51.25 2.50 0.59
CA PRO A 190 -52.66 2.42 1.01
C PRO A 190 -53.06 3.65 1.88
N PRO A 191 -54.37 3.94 2.02
CA PRO A 191 -54.85 5.29 2.31
C PRO A 191 -54.87 5.70 3.78
N ILE A 192 -54.68 7.00 3.97
CA ILE A 192 -54.74 7.77 5.22
C ILE A 192 -56.19 7.89 5.71
N THR A 193 -56.39 7.72 7.02
CA THR A 193 -57.58 8.25 7.72
C THR A 193 -57.15 9.35 8.68
N THR A 194 -57.89 10.45 8.64
CA THR A 194 -57.64 11.77 9.22
C THR A 194 -58.12 11.91 10.67
N SER A 195 -57.42 12.75 11.45
CA SER A 195 -58.00 13.67 12.47
C SER A 195 -56.86 14.50 13.10
N THR A 196 -56.68 15.76 12.67
CA THR A 196 -57.05 17.01 13.38
C THR A 196 -56.38 17.21 14.74
N THR A 197 -55.46 18.19 14.80
CA THR A 197 -55.00 18.77 16.08
C THR A 197 -54.99 20.29 16.00
N THR A 198 -55.69 20.90 16.96
CA THR A 198 -55.80 22.33 17.23
C THR A 198 -54.63 22.83 18.09
N THR A 199 -54.33 24.11 17.91
CA THR A 199 -53.35 25.03 18.55
C THR A 199 -53.26 25.04 20.10
N SER A 200 -52.05 25.22 20.67
CA SER A 200 -51.59 26.45 21.38
C SER A 200 -50.47 26.25 22.46
N SER A 201 -49.40 27.07 22.35
CA SER A 201 -48.56 27.80 23.36
C SER A 201 -47.83 27.15 24.58
N ILE A 202 -46.47 27.27 24.61
CA ILE A 202 -45.48 27.89 25.60
C ILE A 202 -45.68 27.67 27.14
N PRO A 203 -44.67 27.68 28.10
CA PRO A 203 -43.19 27.90 28.11
C PRO A 203 -42.29 26.93 28.95
N THR A 204 -40.97 27.18 28.85
CA THR A 204 -39.76 26.79 29.63
C THR A 204 -39.76 27.08 31.16
N VAL A 205 -39.24 26.18 32.02
CA VAL A 205 -38.47 26.44 33.29
C VAL A 205 -37.67 25.16 33.71
N THR A 206 -36.50 25.36 34.34
CA THR A 206 -35.57 24.41 35.02
C THR A 206 -36.16 23.62 36.21
N PRO A 207 -35.45 22.61 36.78
CA PRO A 207 -34.99 22.77 38.18
C PRO A 207 -33.71 22.01 38.63
N GLU A 208 -33.21 22.42 39.80
CA GLU A 208 -32.14 21.87 40.65
C GLU A 208 -32.61 20.75 41.63
N TYR A 209 -31.61 20.01 42.16
CA TYR A 209 -31.47 19.14 43.36
C TYR A 209 -32.65 18.87 44.34
N VAL A 210 -32.70 17.63 44.91
CA VAL A 210 -32.42 17.29 46.34
C VAL A 210 -32.99 15.89 46.76
N ASN A 211 -32.12 15.08 47.40
CA ASN A 211 -32.25 14.00 48.41
C ASN A 211 -33.13 12.74 48.27
N GLY A 212 -32.53 11.61 48.67
CA GLY A 212 -33.21 10.40 49.18
C GLY A 212 -32.22 9.39 49.78
N ASP A 213 -32.17 9.34 51.12
CA ASP A 213 -31.28 8.53 51.98
C ASP A 213 -31.50 7.00 51.91
N HIS A 214 -30.40 6.28 52.18
CA HIS A 214 -30.31 4.85 52.46
C HIS A 214 -30.15 4.59 53.97
N HIS A 215 -30.80 3.55 54.50
CA HIS A 215 -30.44 2.77 55.72
C HIS A 215 -31.44 1.59 55.83
N LEU A 216 -31.13 0.30 56.09
CA LEU A 216 -30.26 -0.37 57.07
C LEU A 216 -30.03 -1.86 56.68
N ARG A 217 -28.86 -2.44 56.97
CA ARG A 217 -28.65 -3.45 58.05
C ARG A 217 -27.17 -3.88 58.21
N ASN A 218 -26.65 -3.61 59.42
CA ASN A 218 -25.45 -4.07 60.16
C ASN A 218 -25.27 -5.61 60.23
N GLU A 219 -24.16 -6.25 60.66
CA GLU A 219 -22.81 -5.92 61.17
C GLU A 219 -22.06 -7.27 61.33
N ASN A 220 -20.72 -7.27 61.33
CA ASN A 220 -19.90 -7.78 62.45
C ASN A 220 -18.40 -7.53 62.22
N GLU A 221 -17.82 -6.77 63.15
CA GLU A 221 -16.42 -6.37 63.31
C GLU A 221 -15.55 -7.45 63.97
N ILE A 222 -14.23 -7.43 63.73
CA ILE A 222 -13.19 -7.50 64.79
C ILE A 222 -12.01 -6.59 64.37
N GLU A 223 -11.62 -5.71 65.30
CA GLU A 223 -10.61 -4.64 65.22
C GLU A 223 -9.16 -5.13 65.39
N ALA A 224 -8.17 -4.36 64.88
CA ALA A 224 -7.16 -3.68 65.72
C ALA A 224 -6.04 -2.97 64.92
N ASN A 225 -6.12 -1.63 64.93
CA ASN A 225 -5.06 -0.61 65.08
C ASN A 225 -3.65 -0.80 64.49
N GLY A 226 -3.33 0.08 63.53
CA GLY A 226 -1.99 0.58 63.25
C GLY A 226 -2.00 1.68 62.17
N ARG A 227 -1.70 2.93 62.54
CA ARG A 227 -1.54 4.05 61.59
C ARG A 227 -0.43 3.73 60.58
N ILE A 228 -0.77 3.74 59.29
CA ILE A 228 0.21 3.84 58.19
C ILE A 228 -0.19 5.09 57.40
N GLU A 229 0.69 6.09 57.40
CA GLU A 229 0.56 7.26 56.53
C GLU A 229 0.48 6.80 55.07
N PRO A 230 -0.38 7.41 54.22
CA PRO A 230 -0.41 7.06 52.81
C PRO A 230 0.93 7.48 52.19
N ILE A 231 1.78 6.50 51.92
CA ILE A 231 2.85 6.66 50.95
C ILE A 231 2.15 6.99 49.63
N ILE A 232 2.21 8.25 49.24
CA ILE A 232 1.96 8.67 47.87
C ILE A 232 3.06 7.97 47.06
N LEU A 233 2.74 6.80 46.52
CA LEU A 233 3.52 6.21 45.44
C LEU A 233 3.34 7.17 44.27
N GLU A 234 4.32 8.04 44.09
CA GLU A 234 4.50 8.82 42.88
C GLU A 234 4.31 7.89 41.68
N ASP A 235 3.44 8.29 40.75
CA ASP A 235 3.28 7.67 39.44
C ASP A 235 4.66 7.34 38.88
N LYS A 236 5.01 6.05 38.84
CA LYS A 236 6.21 5.60 38.12
C LYS A 236 6.09 6.15 36.70
N GLN A 237 7.00 7.04 36.34
CA GLN A 237 7.24 7.50 34.97
C GLN A 237 7.01 6.35 34.00
N ARG A 238 6.02 6.47 33.11
CA ARG A 238 5.97 5.68 31.88
C ARG A 238 7.34 5.85 31.21
N TRP A 239 8.14 4.79 31.16
CA TRP A 239 9.42 4.80 30.45
C TRP A 239 9.13 5.13 28.98
N GLN A 240 9.38 6.37 28.59
CA GLN A 240 9.29 6.81 27.20
C GLN A 240 10.57 6.35 26.51
N VAL A 241 10.47 5.27 25.73
CA VAL A 241 11.55 4.83 24.84
C VAL A 241 11.71 5.86 23.72
N SER A 242 12.95 6.16 23.37
CA SER A 242 13.32 7.16 22.38
C SER A 242 14.48 6.66 21.51
N ILE A 243 14.79 7.41 20.44
CA ILE A 243 15.95 7.10 19.59
C ILE A 243 17.28 7.20 20.37
N ASP A 244 17.31 8.01 21.43
CA ASP A 244 18.50 8.22 22.24
C ASP A 244 18.81 7.03 23.15
N ASP A 245 17.91 6.05 23.26
CA ASP A 245 18.17 4.80 24.00
C ASP A 245 18.94 3.77 23.17
N PHE A 246 19.17 4.05 21.88
CA PHE A 246 19.79 3.13 20.94
C PHE A 246 21.06 3.68 20.30
N ASN A 247 22.03 2.79 20.07
CA ASN A 247 23.17 3.02 19.18
C ASN A 247 22.80 2.50 17.80
N LEU A 248 22.64 3.38 16.82
CA LEU A 248 22.40 2.98 15.43
C LEU A 248 23.70 2.45 14.81
N LEU A 249 23.68 1.20 14.35
CA LEU A 249 24.89 0.50 13.88
C LEU A 249 25.07 0.60 12.37
N THR A 250 24.09 0.10 11.60
CA THR A 250 24.13 0.15 10.13
C THR A 250 22.73 0.06 9.52
N ILE A 251 22.60 0.42 8.25
CA ILE A 251 21.37 0.25 7.47
C ILE A 251 21.33 -1.18 6.96
N ILE A 252 20.23 -1.89 7.23
CA ILE A 252 20.06 -3.30 6.83
C ILE A 252 19.01 -3.47 5.73
N GLY A 253 18.20 -2.44 5.45
CA GLY A 253 17.25 -2.48 4.35
C GLY A 253 16.59 -1.15 4.06
N ARG A 254 16.04 -1.04 2.85
CA ARG A 254 15.18 0.07 2.42
C ARG A 254 13.97 -0.49 1.69
N GLY A 255 12.78 -0.15 2.16
CA GLY A 255 11.53 -0.36 1.44
C GLY A 255 11.05 0.91 0.74
N SER A 256 9.91 0.82 0.06
CA SER A 256 9.24 1.97 -0.58
C SER A 256 8.92 3.11 0.39
N TYR A 257 8.67 2.78 1.66
CA TYR A 257 8.17 3.71 2.68
C TYR A 257 9.04 3.75 3.96
N ALA A 258 9.99 2.83 4.11
CA ALA A 258 10.72 2.64 5.36
C ALA A 258 12.22 2.47 5.13
N LYS A 259 13.01 2.97 6.07
CA LYS A 259 14.44 2.62 6.24
C LYS A 259 14.55 1.69 7.45
N VAL A 260 15.29 0.60 7.32
CA VAL A 260 15.51 -0.35 8.42
C VAL A 260 16.98 -0.30 8.85
N VAL A 261 17.20 -0.13 10.15
CA VAL A 261 18.53 0.08 10.75
C VAL A 261 18.74 -0.97 11.84
N GLN A 262 19.88 -1.65 11.85
CA GLN A 262 20.31 -2.46 12.99
C GLN A 262 20.74 -1.52 14.12
N ALA A 263 20.24 -1.75 15.32
CA ALA A 263 20.52 -0.91 16.48
C ALA A 263 20.80 -1.75 17.73
N GLU A 264 21.67 -1.24 18.58
CA GLU A 264 21.96 -1.83 19.90
C GLU A 264 21.29 -0.97 20.98
N HIS A 265 20.52 -1.58 21.88
CA HIS A 265 20.01 -0.88 23.05
C HIS A 265 21.17 -0.57 24.01
N LYS A 266 21.31 0.71 24.40
CA LYS A 266 22.53 1.20 25.07
C LYS A 266 22.82 0.50 26.39
N VAL A 267 21.77 0.16 27.14
CA VAL A 267 21.85 -0.46 28.47
C VAL A 267 22.00 -1.97 28.36
N THR A 268 21.04 -2.65 27.73
CA THR A 268 20.97 -4.12 27.69
C THR A 268 21.95 -4.75 26.70
N LYS A 269 22.53 -3.95 25.79
CA LYS A 269 23.39 -4.42 24.68
C LYS A 269 22.71 -5.37 23.69
N GLN A 270 21.39 -5.52 23.80
CA GLN A 270 20.58 -6.33 22.91
C GLN A 270 20.47 -5.67 21.54
N ILE A 271 20.52 -6.50 20.49
CA ILE A 271 20.39 -6.07 19.10
C ILE A 271 18.93 -6.12 18.65
N TYR A 272 18.50 -5.06 17.97
CA TYR A 272 17.17 -4.91 17.37
C TYR A 272 17.30 -4.40 15.93
N ALA A 273 16.22 -4.58 15.16
CA ALA A 273 16.01 -3.82 13.93
C ALA A 273 15.03 -2.68 14.23
N ILE A 274 15.33 -1.49 13.73
CA ILE A 274 14.46 -0.32 13.85
C ILE A 274 13.95 0.05 12.45
N LYS A 275 12.65 -0.14 12.23
CA LYS A 275 11.95 0.30 11.02
C LYS A 275 11.52 1.76 11.22
N ILE A 276 11.96 2.62 10.31
CA ILE A 276 11.83 4.08 10.40
C ILE A 276 11.02 4.58 9.22
N ILE A 277 9.90 5.22 9.51
CA ILE A 277 8.94 5.72 8.51
C ILE A 277 8.82 7.23 8.67
N LYS A 278 8.78 7.98 7.56
CA LYS A 278 8.59 9.43 7.63
C LYS A 278 7.10 9.78 7.70
N LYS A 279 6.74 10.66 8.63
CA LYS A 279 5.37 11.18 8.82
C LYS A 279 4.85 11.97 7.61
N GLU A 280 5.74 12.60 6.84
CA GLU A 280 5.39 13.32 5.60
C GLU A 280 4.71 12.44 4.54
N MET A 281 4.76 11.12 4.71
CA MET A 281 4.11 10.17 3.82
C MET A 281 2.61 10.03 4.07
N PHE A 282 2.10 10.45 5.24
CA PHE A 282 0.74 10.20 5.74
C PHE A 282 -0.24 11.39 5.54
N ASN A 283 -0.06 12.19 4.48
CA ASN A 283 -0.79 13.46 4.33
C ASN A 283 -2.26 13.31 3.89
N GLU A 284 -2.79 12.10 3.78
CA GLU A 284 -4.16 11.81 3.32
C GLU A 284 -4.93 11.06 4.43
N ASP A 285 -6.20 11.44 4.70
CA ASP A 285 -7.03 10.94 5.83
C ASP A 285 -7.20 9.40 5.87
N GLU A 286 -6.92 8.68 4.78
CA GLU A 286 -6.99 7.21 4.70
C GLU A 286 -5.74 6.49 5.24
N GLU A 287 -4.63 7.20 5.49
CA GLU A 287 -3.34 6.62 5.92
C GLU A 287 -3.15 6.62 7.46
N SER A 288 -4.01 7.31 8.22
CA SER A 288 -3.93 7.32 9.70
C SER A 288 -4.27 5.95 10.32
N ASP A 289 -5.27 5.25 9.76
CA ASP A 289 -5.68 3.91 10.19
C ASP A 289 -4.55 2.88 10.02
N TRP A 290 -3.63 3.12 9.09
CA TRP A 290 -2.51 2.24 8.77
C TRP A 290 -1.54 2.08 9.94
N VAL A 291 -1.18 3.19 10.59
CA VAL A 291 -0.19 3.21 11.68
C VAL A 291 -0.72 2.46 12.89
N GLN A 292 -2.00 2.66 13.22
CA GLN A 292 -2.66 1.98 14.33
C GLN A 292 -2.85 0.49 14.02
N THR A 293 -3.20 0.13 12.78
CA THR A 293 -3.28 -1.26 12.33
C THR A 293 -1.92 -1.96 12.46
N GLU A 294 -0.83 -1.36 11.96
CA GLU A 294 0.49 -2.00 12.00
C GLU A 294 0.95 -2.23 13.45
N LYS A 295 0.73 -1.26 14.35
CA LYS A 295 1.00 -1.41 15.79
C LYS A 295 0.20 -2.55 16.41
N SER A 296 -1.12 -2.57 16.21
CA SER A 296 -2.03 -3.61 16.72
C SER A 296 -1.63 -5.03 16.28
N VAL A 297 -1.27 -5.18 14.99
CA VAL A 297 -0.80 -6.46 14.45
C VAL A 297 0.52 -6.88 15.09
N PHE A 298 1.46 -5.96 15.26
CA PHE A 298 2.73 -6.24 15.94
C PHE A 298 2.53 -6.70 17.40
N GLU A 299 1.67 -6.03 18.17
CA GLU A 299 1.32 -6.40 19.55
C GLU A 299 0.76 -7.83 19.60
N THR A 300 -0.13 -8.13 18.65
CA THR A 300 -0.76 -9.42 18.49
C THR A 300 0.24 -10.52 18.08
N ALA A 301 1.18 -10.20 17.19
CA ALA A 301 2.19 -11.10 16.63
C ALA A 301 3.32 -11.47 17.61
N SER A 302 3.55 -10.66 18.63
CA SER A 302 4.75 -10.70 19.47
C SER A 302 5.02 -12.00 20.23
N ASN A 303 4.05 -12.91 20.29
CA ASN A 303 4.17 -14.19 21.00
C ASN A 303 4.17 -15.43 20.10
N HIS A 304 4.10 -15.26 18.77
CA HIS A 304 4.10 -16.38 17.85
C HIS A 304 5.53 -16.69 17.33
N PRO A 305 5.99 -17.95 17.34
CA PRO A 305 7.38 -18.30 17.01
C PRO A 305 7.82 -17.88 15.60
N PHE A 306 6.88 -17.85 14.66
CA PHE A 306 7.11 -17.59 13.23
C PHE A 306 6.68 -16.18 12.79
N LEU A 307 6.47 -15.27 13.73
CA LEU A 307 6.22 -13.85 13.47
C LEU A 307 7.33 -13.01 14.12
N VAL A 308 7.66 -11.87 13.51
CA VAL A 308 8.61 -10.91 14.07
C VAL A 308 7.94 -10.14 15.21
N GLY A 309 8.53 -10.20 16.39
CA GLY A 309 8.01 -9.52 17.57
C GLY A 309 8.33 -8.03 17.62
N LEU A 310 7.45 -7.26 18.25
CA LEU A 310 7.65 -5.84 18.53
C LEU A 310 8.17 -5.66 19.95
N HIS A 311 9.27 -4.90 20.08
CA HIS A 311 9.80 -4.46 21.35
C HIS A 311 9.13 -3.15 21.80
N SER A 312 9.14 -2.12 20.96
CA SER A 312 8.60 -0.80 21.32
C SER A 312 8.32 0.06 20.09
N CYS A 313 7.41 1.02 20.22
CA CYS A 313 7.15 2.08 19.26
C CYS A 313 7.40 3.44 19.90
N PHE A 314 8.01 4.36 19.15
CA PHE A 314 8.16 5.76 19.55
C PHE A 314 8.23 6.67 18.31
N GLN A 315 8.08 7.98 18.51
CA GLN A 315 8.03 8.93 17.40
C GLN A 315 8.84 10.19 17.67
N THR A 316 9.19 10.87 16.58
CA THR A 316 9.71 12.25 16.58
C THR A 316 8.74 13.13 15.77
N PRO A 317 8.95 14.46 15.70
CA PRO A 317 8.09 15.32 14.87
C PRO A 317 8.02 14.91 13.39
N SER A 318 9.06 14.26 12.86
CA SER A 318 9.15 13.87 11.44
C SER A 318 8.95 12.38 11.18
N ARG A 319 9.05 11.50 12.18
CA ARG A 319 9.23 10.05 11.95
C ARG A 319 8.52 9.19 12.99
N LEU A 320 8.17 7.99 12.55
CA LEU A 320 7.70 6.87 13.36
C LEU A 320 8.78 5.79 13.40
N PHE A 321 8.95 5.17 14.57
CA PHE A 321 9.97 4.15 14.81
C PHE A 321 9.31 2.90 15.41
N PHE A 322 9.54 1.76 14.77
CA PHE A 322 9.18 0.44 15.28
C PHE A 322 10.46 -0.30 15.61
N VAL A 323 10.69 -0.58 16.88
CA VAL A 323 11.80 -1.42 17.36
C VAL A 323 11.32 -2.86 17.40
N ILE A 324 11.89 -3.69 16.55
CA ILE A 324 11.48 -5.08 16.33
C ILE A 324 12.68 -6.03 16.51
N GLU A 325 12.37 -7.32 16.66
CA GLU A 325 13.37 -8.37 16.72
C GLU A 325 14.32 -8.32 15.51
N PHE A 326 15.64 -8.40 15.75
CA PHE A 326 16.63 -8.51 14.68
C PHE A 326 16.78 -9.97 14.24
N ILE A 327 16.53 -10.25 12.97
CA ILE A 327 16.59 -11.59 12.39
C ILE A 327 17.82 -11.70 11.48
N PRO A 328 18.90 -12.41 11.88
CA PRO A 328 20.21 -12.30 11.22
C PRO A 328 20.39 -13.18 9.97
N GLY A 329 19.59 -14.23 9.76
CA GLY A 329 19.81 -15.22 8.70
C GLY A 329 19.40 -14.78 7.29
N GLY A 330 19.04 -13.51 7.12
CA GLY A 330 18.56 -12.93 5.86
C GLY A 330 17.10 -13.30 5.57
N ASP A 331 16.74 -13.29 4.29
CA ASP A 331 15.40 -13.60 3.82
C ASP A 331 15.39 -14.74 2.78
N LEU A 332 14.20 -15.25 2.52
CA LEU A 332 14.00 -16.36 1.59
C LEU A 332 14.31 -15.97 0.14
N MET A 333 14.21 -14.68 -0.23
CA MET A 333 14.63 -14.20 -1.55
C MET A 333 16.14 -14.36 -1.72
N TYR A 334 16.94 -13.89 -0.76
CA TYR A 334 18.39 -14.07 -0.72
C TYR A 334 18.77 -15.56 -0.76
N HIS A 335 18.07 -16.39 0.01
CA HIS A 335 18.28 -17.84 0.00
C HIS A 335 18.00 -18.45 -1.39
N MET A 336 16.89 -18.05 -2.03
CA MET A 336 16.50 -18.50 -3.36
C MET A 336 17.48 -18.06 -4.45
N GLN A 337 18.05 -16.85 -4.37
CA GLN A 337 19.06 -16.37 -5.33
C GLN A 337 20.31 -17.26 -5.34
N ARG A 338 20.69 -17.80 -4.18
CA ARG A 338 21.85 -18.70 -4.03
C ARG A 338 21.53 -20.15 -4.41
N GLN A 339 20.40 -20.68 -3.93
CA GLN A 339 20.03 -22.09 -4.17
C GLN A 339 19.41 -22.32 -5.56
N ARG A 340 18.86 -21.27 -6.19
CA ARG A 340 18.04 -21.29 -7.42
C ARG A 340 16.72 -22.04 -7.29
N LYS A 341 16.71 -23.22 -6.66
CA LYS A 341 15.55 -24.07 -6.37
C LYS A 341 15.77 -24.79 -5.06
N LEU A 342 14.71 -24.98 -4.29
CA LEU A 342 14.75 -25.77 -3.07
C LEU A 342 14.27 -27.21 -3.30
N PRO A 343 14.86 -28.20 -2.62
CA PRO A 343 14.27 -29.53 -2.53
C PRO A 343 12.86 -29.47 -1.96
N GLU A 344 12.01 -30.45 -2.33
CA GLU A 344 10.62 -30.48 -1.86
C GLU A 344 10.51 -30.48 -0.34
N ASP A 345 11.42 -31.17 0.37
CA ASP A 345 11.40 -31.23 1.83
C ASP A 345 11.73 -29.89 2.48
N HIS A 346 12.62 -29.09 1.87
CA HIS A 346 12.92 -27.72 2.34
C HIS A 346 11.72 -26.81 2.13
N ALA A 347 11.14 -26.83 0.94
CA ALA A 347 9.96 -26.04 0.61
C ALA A 347 8.75 -26.44 1.48
N ARG A 348 8.61 -27.74 1.80
CA ARG A 348 7.59 -28.26 2.69
C ARG A 348 7.75 -27.73 4.12
N PHE A 349 8.98 -27.75 4.64
CA PHE A 349 9.28 -27.22 5.98
C PHE A 349 8.87 -25.74 6.08
N TYR A 350 9.39 -24.89 5.20
CA TYR A 350 9.09 -23.45 5.24
C TYR A 350 7.62 -23.14 4.99
N SER A 351 6.97 -23.81 4.03
CA SER A 351 5.54 -23.59 3.79
C SER A 351 4.67 -24.01 4.97
N ALA A 352 5.06 -25.02 5.75
CA ALA A 352 4.32 -25.41 6.95
C ALA A 352 4.44 -24.38 8.08
N GLU A 353 5.63 -23.81 8.31
CA GLU A 353 5.80 -22.71 9.28
C GLU A 353 5.00 -21.46 8.87
N ILE A 354 5.00 -21.13 7.57
CA ILE A 354 4.19 -20.03 7.03
C ILE A 354 2.69 -20.30 7.23
N ILE A 355 2.23 -21.55 7.04
CA ILE A 355 0.82 -21.92 7.29
C ILE A 355 0.44 -21.65 8.75
N LEU A 356 1.29 -22.03 9.71
CA LEU A 356 1.05 -21.78 11.13
C LEU A 356 1.01 -20.26 11.43
N ALA A 357 1.96 -19.51 10.88
CA ALA A 357 2.00 -18.05 11.03
C ALA A 357 0.75 -17.35 10.48
N LEU A 358 0.31 -17.73 9.27
CA LEU A 358 -0.89 -17.15 8.65
C LEU A 358 -2.17 -17.57 9.39
N HIS A 359 -2.29 -18.84 9.78
CA HIS A 359 -3.44 -19.32 10.56
C HIS A 359 -3.59 -18.56 11.88
N PHE A 360 -2.47 -18.32 12.57
CA PHE A 360 -2.46 -17.49 13.77
C PHE A 360 -3.01 -16.08 13.52
N LEU A 361 -2.61 -15.43 12.42
CA LEU A 361 -3.12 -14.11 12.05
C LEU A 361 -4.62 -14.17 11.69
N HIS A 362 -5.03 -15.15 10.89
CA HIS A 362 -6.42 -15.30 10.42
C HIS A 362 -7.39 -15.56 11.58
N THR A 363 -7.01 -16.39 12.56
CA THR A 363 -7.80 -16.64 13.77
C THR A 363 -7.98 -15.40 14.66
N ARG A 364 -7.17 -14.35 14.43
CA ARG A 364 -7.28 -13.04 15.08
C ARG A 364 -7.90 -11.97 14.18
N GLY A 365 -8.46 -12.38 13.04
CA GLY A 365 -9.12 -11.48 12.11
C GLY A 365 -8.18 -10.56 11.35
N ILE A 366 -6.94 -11.01 11.11
CA ILE A 366 -5.90 -10.26 10.40
C ILE A 366 -5.57 -10.93 9.07
N ILE A 367 -5.77 -10.24 7.95
CA ILE A 367 -5.27 -10.65 6.63
C ILE A 367 -3.88 -10.02 6.43
N TYR A 368 -2.88 -10.80 6.01
CA TYR A 368 -1.49 -10.33 5.91
C TYR A 368 -1.22 -9.51 4.62
N ARG A 369 -1.72 -9.97 3.47
CA ARG A 369 -1.76 -9.29 2.15
C ARG A 369 -0.42 -8.94 1.47
N ASP A 370 0.73 -9.20 2.08
CA ASP A 370 2.05 -8.97 1.44
C ASP A 370 3.03 -10.13 1.65
N LEU A 371 2.55 -11.37 1.56
CA LEU A 371 3.41 -12.55 1.51
C LEU A 371 4.21 -12.59 0.20
N LYS A 372 5.53 -12.57 0.33
CA LYS A 372 6.53 -12.69 -0.73
C LYS A 372 7.84 -13.19 -0.15
N LEU A 373 8.76 -13.64 -1.01
CA LEU A 373 10.07 -14.16 -0.59
C LEU A 373 10.86 -13.18 0.28
N ASP A 374 10.81 -11.88 -0.01
CA ASP A 374 11.52 -10.83 0.73
C ASP A 374 10.98 -10.62 2.16
N ASN A 375 9.72 -10.98 2.42
CA ASN A 375 9.07 -10.79 3.71
C ASN A 375 9.07 -12.06 4.60
N VAL A 376 9.72 -13.13 4.14
CA VAL A 376 9.94 -14.36 4.92
C VAL A 376 11.40 -14.37 5.36
N LEU A 377 11.66 -13.89 6.57
CA LEU A 377 13.01 -13.87 7.16
C LEU A 377 13.39 -15.24 7.68
N ILE A 378 14.68 -15.52 7.77
CA ILE A 378 15.23 -16.77 8.34
C ILE A 378 16.04 -16.39 9.57
N ASP A 379 15.72 -16.96 10.73
CA ASP A 379 16.45 -16.72 11.97
C ASP A 379 17.78 -17.50 12.06
N ALA A 380 18.54 -17.29 13.12
CA ALA A 380 19.87 -17.90 13.29
C ALA A 380 19.84 -19.44 13.29
N ASP A 381 18.72 -20.05 13.68
CA ASP A 381 18.55 -21.51 13.72
C ASP A 381 18.08 -22.07 12.38
N GLY A 382 17.52 -21.22 11.50
CA GLY A 382 16.98 -21.59 10.20
C GLY A 382 15.46 -21.63 10.12
N HIS A 383 14.74 -21.22 11.17
CA HIS A 383 13.29 -21.11 11.17
C HIS A 383 12.83 -19.80 10.51
N ILE A 384 11.63 -19.79 9.93
CA ILE A 384 11.11 -18.58 9.29
C ILE A 384 10.46 -17.63 10.30
N LYS A 385 10.48 -16.33 9.98
CA LYS A 385 9.63 -15.32 10.61
C LYS A 385 9.05 -14.38 9.56
N LEU A 386 7.72 -14.22 9.54
CA LEU A 386 7.07 -13.21 8.69
C LEU A 386 7.28 -11.82 9.28
N THR A 387 7.61 -10.85 8.44
CA THR A 387 7.85 -9.45 8.80
C THR A 387 6.94 -8.48 8.03
N ASP A 388 7.11 -7.18 8.20
CA ASP A 388 6.45 -6.11 7.44
C ASP A 388 4.90 -6.19 7.42
N TYR A 389 4.28 -5.86 8.55
CA TYR A 389 2.82 -5.88 8.71
C TYR A 389 2.09 -4.67 8.12
N GLY A 390 2.80 -3.78 7.43
CA GLY A 390 2.22 -2.56 6.87
C GLY A 390 1.06 -2.80 5.90
N MET A 391 1.00 -3.96 5.24
CA MET A 391 -0.13 -4.25 4.34
C MET A 391 -1.28 -4.99 5.03
N CYS A 392 -1.22 -5.25 6.34
CA CYS A 392 -2.24 -6.05 7.01
C CYS A 392 -3.63 -5.38 7.00
N LYS A 393 -4.68 -6.18 7.13
CA LYS A 393 -6.04 -5.72 7.42
C LYS A 393 -6.56 -6.46 8.63
N GLU A 394 -6.80 -5.74 9.71
CA GLU A 394 -7.42 -6.27 10.93
C GLU A 394 -8.94 -6.12 10.93
N ASN A 395 -9.58 -6.63 11.99
CA ASN A 395 -11.02 -6.59 12.22
C ASN A 395 -11.84 -7.27 11.12
N ILE A 396 -11.30 -8.37 10.57
CA ILE A 396 -11.98 -9.22 9.61
C ILE A 396 -12.61 -10.39 10.37
N GLY A 397 -13.92 -10.37 10.59
CA GLY A 397 -14.67 -11.53 11.06
C GLY A 397 -14.78 -12.63 10.01
N PRO A 398 -15.34 -13.81 10.36
CA PRO A 398 -15.41 -14.98 9.47
C PRO A 398 -16.13 -14.71 8.13
N THR A 399 -17.10 -13.80 8.12
CA THR A 399 -17.87 -13.42 6.92
C THR A 399 -17.49 -12.05 6.36
N ASP A 400 -16.59 -11.34 7.04
CA ASP A 400 -16.22 -10.00 6.65
C ASP A 400 -15.23 -10.04 5.48
N THR A 401 -15.28 -9.00 4.66
CA THR A 401 -14.42 -8.88 3.49
C THR A 401 -13.92 -7.45 3.35
N THR A 402 -12.80 -7.30 2.64
CA THR A 402 -12.27 -6.01 2.23
C THR A 402 -12.10 -5.95 0.70
N GLN A 403 -11.87 -4.76 0.17
CA GLN A 403 -11.78 -4.51 -1.29
C GLN A 403 -10.57 -3.65 -1.66
N THR A 404 -9.67 -3.36 -0.72
CA THR A 404 -8.48 -2.55 -0.99
C THR A 404 -7.59 -3.27 -2.01
N PHE A 405 -7.25 -2.59 -3.12
CA PHE A 405 -6.31 -3.14 -4.08
C PHE A 405 -4.87 -2.91 -3.57
N CYS A 406 -4.24 -3.94 -3.03
CA CYS A 406 -2.89 -3.91 -2.47
C CYS A 406 -2.15 -5.24 -2.70
N GLY A 407 -0.88 -5.29 -2.27
CA GLY A 407 0.00 -6.44 -2.41
C GLY A 407 1.03 -6.28 -3.52
N THR A 408 2.03 -7.16 -3.50
CA THR A 408 3.13 -7.18 -4.49
C THR A 408 2.65 -7.84 -5.79
N PRO A 409 2.84 -7.23 -6.99
CA PRO A 409 2.20 -7.66 -8.25
C PRO A 409 2.25 -9.16 -8.58
N ASN A 410 3.37 -9.84 -8.33
CA ASN A 410 3.53 -11.28 -8.59
C ASN A 410 2.68 -12.18 -7.68
N TYR A 411 2.27 -11.71 -6.51
CA TYR A 411 1.57 -12.48 -5.48
C TYR A 411 0.09 -12.10 -5.35
N ILE A 412 -0.38 -11.08 -6.09
CA ILE A 412 -1.77 -10.62 -6.02
C ILE A 412 -2.71 -11.75 -6.48
N ALA A 413 -3.72 -12.03 -5.66
CA ALA A 413 -4.72 -13.06 -5.94
C ALA A 413 -5.72 -12.64 -7.05
N PRO A 414 -6.27 -13.59 -7.82
CA PRO A 414 -7.20 -13.30 -8.91
C PRO A 414 -8.42 -12.48 -8.49
N GLU A 415 -8.98 -12.72 -7.30
CA GLU A 415 -10.13 -11.99 -6.77
C GLU A 415 -9.83 -10.51 -6.48
N ILE A 416 -8.63 -10.18 -5.96
CA ILE A 416 -8.17 -8.80 -5.77
C ILE A 416 -8.08 -8.10 -7.11
N LEU A 417 -7.47 -8.80 -8.10
CA LEU A 417 -7.40 -8.28 -9.44
C LEU A 417 -8.83 -8.00 -9.93
N ARG A 418 -9.76 -8.96 -9.89
CA ARG A 418 -11.13 -8.79 -10.42
C ARG A 418 -11.92 -7.65 -9.73
N GLY A 419 -11.42 -7.13 -8.61
CA GLY A 419 -12.08 -6.11 -7.81
C GLY A 419 -13.21 -6.69 -6.96
N GLU A 420 -13.13 -7.98 -6.65
CA GLU A 420 -14.05 -8.69 -5.78
C GLU A 420 -13.72 -8.37 -4.32
N ALA A 421 -14.73 -8.44 -3.45
CA ALA A 421 -14.49 -8.48 -2.01
C ALA A 421 -13.75 -9.77 -1.66
N TYR A 422 -12.74 -9.67 -0.79
CA TYR A 422 -11.89 -10.79 -0.42
C TYR A 422 -11.66 -10.85 1.09
N GLY A 423 -11.37 -12.05 1.58
CA GLY A 423 -10.98 -12.33 2.97
C GLY A 423 -9.58 -12.95 3.03
N PHE A 424 -9.41 -13.93 3.92
CA PHE A 424 -8.14 -14.63 4.14
C PHE A 424 -7.60 -15.41 2.93
N SER A 425 -8.46 -15.69 1.93
CA SER A 425 -8.13 -16.48 0.73
C SER A 425 -6.91 -15.98 -0.03
N VAL A 426 -6.63 -14.68 0.02
CA VAL A 426 -5.56 -14.03 -0.73
C VAL A 426 -4.17 -14.42 -0.23
N ASP A 427 -4.03 -14.69 1.08
CA ASP A 427 -2.77 -15.12 1.67
C ASP A 427 -2.44 -16.58 1.26
N TRP A 428 -3.46 -17.43 1.17
CA TRP A 428 -3.29 -18.82 0.70
C TRP A 428 -2.91 -18.90 -0.78
N TRP A 429 -3.41 -17.98 -1.61
CA TRP A 429 -2.94 -17.84 -2.98
C TRP A 429 -1.47 -17.43 -3.03
N ALA A 430 -1.09 -16.40 -2.26
CA ALA A 430 0.29 -15.92 -2.20
C ALA A 430 1.25 -17.02 -1.72
N LEU A 431 0.84 -17.86 -0.75
CA LEU A 431 1.59 -19.03 -0.33
C LEU A 431 1.77 -20.04 -1.47
N GLY A 432 0.74 -20.26 -2.29
CA GLY A 432 0.84 -21.11 -3.48
C GLY A 432 1.87 -20.59 -4.49
N VAL A 433 1.90 -19.28 -4.73
CA VAL A 433 2.90 -18.62 -5.59
C VAL A 433 4.31 -18.77 -5.00
N LEU A 434 4.48 -18.47 -3.71
CA LEU A 434 5.77 -18.57 -3.00
C LEU A 434 6.29 -20.02 -3.00
N LEU A 435 5.42 -21.01 -2.74
CA LEU A 435 5.77 -22.43 -2.81
C LEU A 435 6.16 -22.85 -4.23
N TYR A 436 5.49 -22.32 -5.26
CA TYR A 436 5.88 -22.56 -6.65
C TYR A 436 7.29 -22.01 -6.90
N GLU A 437 7.60 -20.81 -6.43
CA GLU A 437 8.92 -20.20 -6.61
C GLU A 437 10.01 -21.01 -5.93
N MET A 438 9.80 -21.46 -4.68
CA MET A 438 10.73 -22.34 -3.98
C MET A 438 11.02 -23.61 -4.80
N LEU A 439 9.98 -24.27 -5.30
CA LEU A 439 10.09 -25.56 -6.00
C LEU A 439 10.61 -25.44 -7.43
N ALA A 440 10.20 -24.40 -8.16
CA ALA A 440 10.46 -24.23 -9.59
C ALA A 440 11.63 -23.28 -9.89
N GLY A 441 12.01 -22.42 -8.93
CA GLY A 441 13.07 -21.42 -9.05
C GLY A 441 12.74 -20.21 -9.91
N ARG A 442 11.44 -19.97 -10.13
CA ARG A 442 10.91 -18.89 -10.97
C ARG A 442 9.45 -18.66 -10.64
N SER A 443 8.95 -17.47 -10.95
CA SER A 443 7.52 -17.16 -10.88
C SER A 443 6.68 -18.13 -11.73
N PRO A 444 5.46 -18.49 -11.29
CA PRO A 444 4.50 -19.25 -12.09
C PRO A 444 4.01 -18.46 -13.32
N PHE A 445 4.18 -17.13 -13.32
CA PHE A 445 3.75 -16.22 -14.37
C PHE A 445 4.97 -15.79 -15.20
N ASN A 446 5.42 -16.66 -16.12
CA ASN A 446 6.55 -16.33 -17.00
C ASN A 446 6.10 -15.37 -18.11
N ILE A 447 6.45 -14.08 -17.98
CA ILE A 447 6.18 -13.05 -18.99
C ILE A 447 7.31 -13.10 -20.03
N PRO A 448 7.02 -13.21 -21.34
CA PRO A 448 8.04 -13.11 -22.37
C PRO A 448 8.75 -11.75 -22.29
N ALA A 449 10.07 -11.76 -22.30
CA ALA A 449 10.90 -10.56 -22.34
C ALA A 449 10.88 -9.91 -23.74
N GLU A 450 9.74 -9.41 -24.18
CA GLU A 450 9.62 -8.63 -25.43
C GLU A 450 9.16 -7.20 -25.13
N GLY A 451 10.09 -6.25 -25.28
CA GLY A 451 9.84 -4.80 -25.41
C GLY A 451 9.94 -3.99 -24.10
N ASP A 452 10.92 -3.08 -24.04
CA ASP A 452 11.29 -2.13 -22.96
C ASP A 452 10.19 -1.11 -22.55
N ASN A 453 8.94 -1.53 -22.37
CA ASN A 453 7.88 -0.69 -21.83
C ASN A 453 7.30 -1.32 -20.55
N ASP A 454 7.91 -1.02 -19.41
CA ASP A 454 7.53 -1.50 -18.06
C ASP A 454 6.03 -1.39 -17.75
N GLN A 455 5.35 -0.37 -18.28
CA GLN A 455 3.92 -0.15 -18.06
C GLN A 455 3.01 -1.22 -18.66
N ASN A 456 3.47 -1.95 -19.68
CA ASN A 456 2.73 -3.05 -20.29
C ASN A 456 2.97 -4.38 -19.55
N SER A 457 4.07 -4.49 -18.80
CA SER A 457 4.49 -5.74 -18.15
C SER A 457 3.58 -6.16 -16.99
N GLU A 458 3.16 -5.22 -16.12
CA GLU A 458 2.23 -5.49 -15.01
C GLU A 458 0.82 -5.83 -15.52
N ASP A 459 0.33 -5.11 -16.53
CA ASP A 459 -0.98 -5.41 -17.13
C ASP A 459 -0.99 -6.81 -17.78
N ILE A 460 0.11 -7.20 -18.44
CA ILE A 460 0.31 -8.56 -18.97
C ILE A 460 0.38 -9.59 -17.84
N LEU A 461 1.11 -9.29 -16.76
CA LEU A 461 1.19 -10.15 -15.57
C LEU A 461 -0.19 -10.41 -14.98
N PHE A 462 -0.97 -9.35 -14.74
CA PHE A 462 -2.32 -9.45 -14.19
C PHE A 462 -3.23 -10.25 -15.11
N GLN A 463 -3.13 -10.05 -16.44
CA GLN A 463 -3.86 -10.88 -17.40
C GLN A 463 -3.44 -12.37 -17.28
N TYR A 464 -2.16 -12.66 -17.10
CA TYR A 464 -1.67 -14.04 -16.97
C TYR A 464 -2.16 -14.69 -15.68
N ILE A 465 -2.16 -13.95 -14.57
CA ILE A 465 -2.70 -14.39 -13.28
C ILE A 465 -4.18 -14.80 -13.42
N LEU A 466 -4.98 -14.05 -14.19
CA LEU A 466 -6.41 -14.31 -14.35
C LEU A 466 -6.72 -15.43 -15.34
N GLU A 467 -6.06 -15.40 -16.51
CA GLU A 467 -6.50 -16.17 -17.67
C GLU A 467 -5.63 -17.39 -17.91
N LYS A 468 -4.32 -17.32 -17.67
CA LYS A 468 -3.42 -18.42 -18.06
C LYS A 468 -3.48 -19.57 -17.06
N PRO A 469 -3.57 -20.82 -17.54
CA PRO A 469 -3.44 -21.98 -16.67
C PRO A 469 -2.00 -22.09 -16.15
N ILE A 470 -1.84 -22.33 -14.86
CA ILE A 470 -0.53 -22.48 -14.22
C ILE A 470 0.06 -23.82 -14.64
N ARG A 471 1.27 -23.79 -15.21
CA ARG A 471 1.97 -24.98 -15.71
C ARG A 471 2.96 -25.48 -14.66
N ILE A 472 2.61 -26.59 -14.01
CA ILE A 472 3.51 -27.23 -13.04
C ILE A 472 4.64 -27.99 -13.79
N PRO A 473 5.92 -27.77 -13.43
CA PRO A 473 7.03 -28.53 -14.01
C PRO A 473 6.88 -30.04 -13.79
N ARG A 474 7.14 -30.84 -14.84
CA ARG A 474 7.08 -32.32 -14.78
C ARG A 474 8.10 -32.96 -13.84
N THR A 475 9.10 -32.19 -13.41
CA THR A 475 10.13 -32.60 -12.46
C THR A 475 9.62 -32.65 -11.02
N LEU A 476 8.49 -32.01 -10.71
CA LEU A 476 7.90 -32.01 -9.39
C LEU A 476 7.07 -33.27 -9.15
N SER A 477 7.04 -33.74 -7.91
CA SER A 477 6.26 -34.89 -7.51
C SER A 477 4.76 -34.65 -7.69
N VAL A 478 3.98 -35.74 -7.76
CA VAL A 478 2.51 -35.64 -7.82
C VAL A 478 1.95 -34.92 -6.58
N ARG A 479 2.59 -35.08 -5.41
CA ARG A 479 2.21 -34.41 -4.16
C ARG A 479 2.46 -32.91 -4.25
N ALA A 480 3.63 -32.49 -4.70
CA ALA A 480 3.98 -31.09 -4.94
C ALA A 480 3.06 -30.44 -5.98
N ALA A 481 2.79 -31.14 -7.09
CA ALA A 481 1.85 -30.67 -8.10
C ALA A 481 0.41 -30.55 -7.56
N GLY A 482 0.00 -31.45 -6.68
CA GLY A 482 -1.31 -31.43 -6.03
C GLY A 482 -1.48 -30.21 -5.13
N ILE A 483 -0.54 -29.96 -4.21
CA ILE A 483 -0.64 -28.83 -3.28
C ILE A 483 -0.59 -27.47 -4.01
N LEU A 484 0.27 -27.34 -5.04
CA LEU A 484 0.37 -26.12 -5.85
C LEU A 484 -0.94 -25.79 -6.56
N LYS A 485 -1.63 -26.80 -7.12
CA LYS A 485 -2.94 -26.61 -7.74
C LYS A 485 -4.02 -26.25 -6.73
N ALA A 486 -3.93 -26.81 -5.51
CA ALA A 486 -4.89 -26.58 -4.45
C ALA A 486 -4.82 -25.14 -3.91
N PHE A 487 -3.62 -24.61 -3.66
CA PHE A 487 -3.43 -23.21 -3.24
C PHE A 487 -3.63 -22.21 -4.37
N MET A 488 -3.18 -22.52 -5.59
CA MET A 488 -3.35 -21.61 -6.74
C MET A 488 -4.63 -21.88 -7.55
N ASN A 489 -5.71 -22.28 -6.85
CA ASN A 489 -7.04 -22.29 -7.45
C ASN A 489 -7.52 -20.84 -7.64
N LYS A 490 -7.97 -20.49 -8.85
CA LYS A 490 -8.40 -19.13 -9.17
C LYS A 490 -9.79 -18.79 -8.60
N GLU A 491 -10.53 -19.81 -8.18
CA GLU A 491 -11.78 -19.66 -7.47
C GLU A 491 -11.49 -19.74 -5.96
N PRO A 492 -11.71 -18.67 -5.17
CA PRO A 492 -11.36 -18.65 -3.75
C PRO A 492 -12.11 -19.70 -2.93
N SER A 493 -13.38 -19.96 -3.23
CA SER A 493 -14.20 -20.95 -2.51
C SER A 493 -13.74 -22.41 -2.70
N GLU A 494 -13.03 -22.67 -3.81
CA GLU A 494 -12.47 -24.00 -4.13
C GLU A 494 -10.95 -24.07 -3.83
N ARG A 495 -10.40 -23.03 -3.19
CA ARG A 495 -8.99 -22.93 -2.85
C ARG A 495 -8.74 -23.59 -1.48
N LEU A 496 -7.64 -24.33 -1.37
CA LEU A 496 -7.23 -24.92 -0.11
C LEU A 496 -6.99 -23.82 0.94
N GLY A 497 -7.46 -24.05 2.17
CA GLY A 497 -7.38 -23.10 3.28
C GLY A 497 -8.55 -22.10 3.34
N CYS A 498 -9.53 -22.17 2.43
CA CYS A 498 -10.62 -21.19 2.32
C CYS A 498 -12.00 -21.72 2.77
N LYS A 499 -12.05 -22.75 3.63
CA LYS A 499 -13.29 -23.14 4.30
C LYS A 499 -13.73 -22.06 5.30
N GLU A 500 -15.02 -22.02 5.61
CA GLU A 500 -15.58 -21.05 6.58
C GLU A 500 -15.01 -21.24 7.99
N ASP A 501 -14.82 -22.50 8.40
CA ASP A 501 -14.15 -22.85 9.65
C ASP A 501 -12.62 -22.90 9.42
N LEU A 502 -11.90 -22.00 10.09
CA LEU A 502 -10.45 -21.86 9.94
C LEU A 502 -9.70 -23.08 10.49
N ASP A 503 -10.18 -23.71 11.56
CA ASP A 503 -9.51 -24.86 12.15
C ASP A 503 -9.73 -26.11 11.28
N GLU A 504 -10.93 -26.26 10.69
CA GLU A 504 -11.17 -27.29 9.67
C GLU A 504 -10.32 -27.04 8.41
N ALA A 505 -10.18 -25.78 7.99
CA ALA A 505 -9.32 -25.40 6.87
C ALA A 505 -7.85 -25.76 7.14
N LEU A 506 -7.36 -25.50 8.36
CA LEU A 506 -6.03 -25.90 8.79
C LEU A 506 -5.87 -27.41 8.77
N GLU A 507 -6.82 -28.17 9.30
CA GLU A 507 -6.75 -29.63 9.33
C GLU A 507 -6.72 -30.25 7.93
N ASP A 508 -7.44 -29.67 6.97
CA ASP A 508 -7.34 -30.06 5.55
C ASP A 508 -5.94 -29.81 4.97
N MET A 509 -5.31 -28.69 5.32
CA MET A 509 -3.93 -28.39 4.93
C MET A 509 -2.96 -29.39 5.55
N LYS A 510 -3.09 -29.68 6.86
CA LYS A 510 -2.29 -30.67 7.59
C LYS A 510 -2.41 -32.07 6.98
N ASN A 511 -3.62 -32.45 6.57
CA ASN A 511 -3.91 -33.74 5.95
C ASN A 511 -3.64 -33.84 4.45
N ASN A 512 -3.24 -32.74 3.79
CA ASN A 512 -2.89 -32.79 2.39
C ASN A 512 -1.71 -33.74 2.17
N THR A 513 -1.74 -34.54 1.09
CA THR A 513 -0.70 -35.54 0.79
C THR A 513 0.73 -34.99 0.71
N PHE A 514 0.91 -33.69 0.48
CA PHE A 514 2.22 -33.05 0.52
C PHE A 514 2.79 -32.90 1.93
N PHE A 515 1.95 -32.68 2.95
CA PHE A 515 2.36 -32.48 4.34
C PHE A 515 2.13 -33.72 5.21
N LYS A 516 1.07 -34.47 4.91
CA LYS A 516 0.65 -35.64 5.68
C LYS A 516 1.77 -36.68 5.80
N ASN A 517 2.02 -37.13 7.02
CA ASN A 517 3.08 -38.07 7.42
C ASN A 517 4.52 -37.55 7.20
N ALA A 518 4.70 -36.30 6.75
CA ALA A 518 6.01 -35.70 6.55
C ALA A 518 6.35 -34.63 7.60
N ILE A 519 5.33 -34.04 8.23
CA ILE A 519 5.47 -33.02 9.26
C ILE A 519 4.63 -33.42 10.47
N ASP A 520 5.25 -33.35 11.65
CA ASP A 520 4.55 -33.31 12.92
C ASP A 520 4.31 -31.84 13.27
N TRP A 521 3.05 -31.41 13.24
CA TRP A 521 2.70 -29.99 13.33
C TRP A 521 2.88 -29.43 14.74
N ASP A 522 2.69 -30.24 15.77
CA ASP A 522 2.85 -29.82 17.17
C ASP A 522 4.35 -29.65 17.49
N LEU A 523 5.19 -30.57 17.00
CA LEU A 523 6.64 -30.41 17.09
C LEU A 523 7.14 -29.23 16.25
N LEU A 524 6.54 -28.98 15.07
CA LEU A 524 6.90 -27.83 14.25
C LEU A 524 6.58 -26.52 14.96
N GLU A 525 5.35 -26.35 15.45
CA GLU A 525 4.92 -25.16 16.19
C GLU A 525 5.77 -24.94 17.46
N GLY A 526 6.15 -26.03 18.13
CA GLY A 526 7.07 -26.00 19.26
C GLY A 526 8.54 -25.74 18.91
N ARG A 527 8.90 -25.51 17.62
CA ARG A 527 10.27 -25.40 17.11
C ARG A 527 11.18 -26.57 17.50
N GLN A 528 10.63 -27.78 17.52
CA GLN A 528 11.32 -29.02 17.88
C GLN A 528 11.78 -29.83 16.66
N ILE A 529 11.42 -29.39 15.45
CA ILE A 529 11.91 -29.96 14.19
C ILE A 529 13.11 -29.15 13.72
N ALA A 530 14.25 -29.83 13.51
CA ALA A 530 15.46 -29.19 13.02
C ALA A 530 15.25 -28.60 11.60
N PRO A 531 15.58 -27.31 11.39
CA PRO A 531 15.49 -26.70 10.07
C PRO A 531 16.37 -27.37 9.02
N PRO A 532 15.95 -27.39 7.74
CA PRO A 532 16.68 -28.05 6.65
C PRO A 532 17.90 -27.24 6.18
N TYR A 533 18.04 -26.00 6.65
CA TYR A 533 19.13 -25.09 6.31
C TYR A 533 19.56 -24.34 7.56
N ASN A 534 20.87 -24.29 7.80
CA ASN A 534 21.48 -23.43 8.80
C ASN A 534 22.14 -22.24 8.07
N PRO A 535 21.78 -20.98 8.38
CA PRO A 535 22.39 -19.81 7.76
C PRO A 535 23.88 -19.63 8.07
N ASN A 536 24.41 -20.29 9.10
CA ASN A 536 25.77 -20.14 9.61
C ASN A 536 26.05 -18.74 10.17
N VAL A 537 25.09 -18.20 10.91
CA VAL A 537 25.23 -16.91 11.61
C VAL A 537 26.35 -16.99 12.65
N GLU A 538 27.33 -16.11 12.55
CA GLU A 538 28.51 -16.11 13.42
C GLU A 538 28.29 -15.35 14.74
N SER A 539 27.40 -14.36 14.73
CA SER A 539 27.09 -13.53 15.91
C SER A 539 25.69 -12.90 15.83
N ASP A 540 25.22 -12.38 16.96
CA ASP A 540 23.99 -11.59 17.07
C ASP A 540 24.00 -10.29 16.24
N ARG A 541 25.18 -9.86 15.78
CA ARG A 541 25.41 -8.67 14.94
C ARG A 541 25.71 -9.03 13.49
N ASP A 542 25.63 -10.31 13.10
CA ASP A 542 26.04 -10.76 11.78
C ASP A 542 25.20 -10.09 10.67
N LEU A 543 25.90 -9.67 9.62
CA LEU A 543 25.34 -8.96 8.48
C LEU A 543 25.65 -9.66 7.14
N GLN A 544 26.25 -10.84 7.14
CA GLN A 544 26.69 -11.53 5.92
C GLN A 544 25.56 -11.86 4.93
N HIS A 545 24.32 -11.89 5.43
CA HIS A 545 23.11 -12.19 4.66
C HIS A 545 22.35 -10.94 4.19
N PHE A 546 22.84 -9.74 4.49
CA PHE A 546 22.23 -8.47 4.08
C PHE A 546 22.96 -7.88 2.87
N ASP A 547 22.23 -7.14 2.03
CA ASP A 547 22.80 -6.50 0.85
C ASP A 547 23.88 -5.48 1.25
N GLN A 548 25.08 -5.65 0.68
CA GLN A 548 26.22 -4.78 0.93
C GLN A 548 25.97 -3.33 0.51
N GLN A 549 25.05 -3.09 -0.43
CA GLN A 549 24.64 -1.75 -0.79
C GLN A 549 24.08 -0.99 0.42
N PHE A 550 23.41 -1.67 1.34
CA PHE A 550 22.82 -1.04 2.54
C PHE A 550 23.81 -1.04 3.71
N THR A 551 24.49 -2.16 3.96
CA THR A 551 25.33 -2.31 5.16
C THR A 551 26.60 -1.45 5.13
N GLN A 552 26.97 -0.94 3.96
CA GLN A 552 28.07 0.04 3.79
C GLN A 552 27.62 1.50 3.96
N GLU A 553 26.31 1.77 4.03
CA GLU A 553 25.82 3.12 4.27
C GLU A 553 25.95 3.50 5.75
N PRO A 554 26.32 4.75 6.07
CA PRO A 554 26.32 5.20 7.45
C PRO A 554 24.88 5.18 8.02
N PRO A 555 24.70 4.84 9.31
CA PRO A 555 23.39 4.77 9.95
C PRO A 555 22.84 6.16 10.29
N GLN A 556 22.74 7.04 9.29
CA GLN A 556 22.26 8.40 9.44
C GLN A 556 20.82 8.53 8.94
N LEU A 557 20.02 9.23 9.74
CA LEU A 557 18.70 9.70 9.33
C LEU A 557 18.87 10.91 8.43
N THR A 558 18.11 10.95 7.33
CA THR A 558 18.05 12.15 6.49
C THR A 558 17.59 13.33 7.33
N PRO A 559 18.28 14.48 7.29
CA PRO A 559 17.85 15.68 8.02
C PRO A 559 16.42 16.08 7.67
N ASP A 560 15.72 16.66 8.64
CA ASP A 560 14.34 17.09 8.46
C ASP A 560 14.29 18.45 7.74
N GLU A 561 13.34 18.58 6.82
CA GLU A 561 13.06 19.84 6.12
C GLU A 561 12.02 20.65 6.92
N PRO A 562 12.36 21.84 7.47
CA PRO A 562 11.45 22.60 8.33
C PRO A 562 10.12 22.96 7.66
N SER A 563 10.15 23.17 6.34
CA SER A 563 8.96 23.49 5.55
C SER A 563 7.94 22.34 5.49
N VAL A 564 8.41 21.10 5.56
CA VAL A 564 7.55 19.91 5.57
C VAL A 564 7.07 19.59 6.97
N LEU A 565 7.92 19.77 7.99
CA LEU A 565 7.53 19.58 9.39
C LEU A 565 6.29 20.40 9.78
N GLY A 566 6.19 21.64 9.30
CA GLY A 566 5.05 22.52 9.57
C GLY A 566 3.74 22.09 8.91
N THR A 567 3.75 21.14 7.98
CA THR A 567 2.54 20.64 7.30
C THR A 567 2.00 19.34 7.89
N ILE A 568 2.74 18.71 8.81
CA ILE A 568 2.37 17.42 9.40
C ILE A 568 1.44 17.65 10.58
N ASP A 569 0.23 17.11 10.51
CA ASP A 569 -0.69 17.07 11.65
C ASP A 569 -0.21 16.03 12.68
N GLN A 570 0.33 16.50 13.80
CA GLN A 570 0.87 15.62 14.84
C GLN A 570 -0.21 14.85 15.59
N THR A 571 -1.46 15.34 15.60
CA THR A 571 -2.54 14.72 16.37
C THR A 571 -2.93 13.35 15.82
N GLN A 572 -2.68 13.10 14.53
CA GLN A 572 -2.90 11.81 13.87
C GLN A 572 -2.04 10.67 14.44
N PHE A 573 -0.93 11.01 15.11
CA PHE A 573 0.01 10.03 15.66
C PHE A 573 -0.01 9.95 17.19
N GLU A 574 -0.97 10.61 17.84
CA GLU A 574 -1.14 10.48 19.30
C GLU A 574 -1.43 9.02 19.69
N GLY A 575 -0.78 8.55 20.76
CA GLY A 575 -0.93 7.16 21.22
C GLY A 575 -0.10 6.14 20.43
N PHE A 576 0.81 6.59 19.56
CA PHE A 576 1.75 5.70 18.85
C PHE A 576 2.71 4.99 19.82
N GLU A 577 3.13 5.65 20.90
CA GLU A 577 4.08 5.11 21.85
C GLU A 577 3.61 3.77 22.44
N TYR A 578 4.53 2.80 22.49
CA TYR A 578 4.29 1.47 23.02
C TYR A 578 5.58 0.86 23.51
N VAL A 579 5.49 0.07 24.58
CA VAL A 579 6.57 -0.78 25.04
C VAL A 579 5.96 -2.14 25.37
N ASN A 580 6.54 -3.20 24.83
CA ASN A 580 6.03 -4.55 25.02
C ASN A 580 6.30 -5.02 26.46
N PRO A 581 5.25 -5.24 27.28
CA PRO A 581 5.42 -5.59 28.69
C PRO A 581 6.08 -6.95 28.91
N LEU A 582 5.98 -7.86 27.93
CA LEU A 582 6.55 -9.21 28.03
C LEU A 582 8.05 -9.22 27.71
N MET A 583 8.47 -8.39 26.76
CA MET A 583 9.89 -8.24 26.39
C MET A 583 10.68 -7.57 27.52
N MET A 584 10.09 -6.60 28.22
CA MET A 584 10.69 -5.97 29.40
C MET A 584 10.94 -6.94 30.56
N SER A 585 10.03 -7.90 30.78
CA SER A 585 10.17 -8.85 31.88
C SER A 585 11.40 -9.76 31.78
N LYS A 586 11.91 -9.99 30.56
CA LYS A 586 13.17 -10.70 30.32
C LYS A 586 14.39 -9.82 30.61
N GLU A 587 14.29 -8.52 30.39
CA GLU A 587 15.34 -7.53 30.62
C GLU A 587 15.48 -7.17 32.10
N ASP A 588 14.37 -7.15 32.86
CA ASP A 588 14.36 -6.92 34.32
C ASP A 588 14.87 -8.13 35.14
N THR A 589 15.09 -9.29 34.50
CA THR A 589 15.63 -10.51 35.13
C THR A 589 17.13 -10.73 34.96
N VAL A 590 17.87 -9.75 34.41
CA VAL A 590 19.34 -9.82 34.22
C VAL A 590 20.09 -8.98 35.24
#